data_AF-A0A819UT75-F1
#
_entry.id   AF-A0A819UT75-F1
#
_cell.length_a   1.000
_cell.length_b   1.000
_cell.length_c   1.000
_cell.angle_alpha   90.00
_cell.angle_beta   90.00
_cell.angle_gamma   90.00
#
_symmetry.space_group_name_H-M   'P 1'
#
loop_
_entity.id
_entity.type
_entity.pdbx_description
1 polymer ?
#
loop_
_entity_poly.entity_id
_entity_poly.type
_entity_poly.pdbx_seq_one_letter_code
_entity_poly.pdbx_strand_id
1 'polypeptide(L)'
;MQLAPPPPSALGRYRLLSPTAAIRVSPLCLGAMSIGDAWEFMGTQSKENSFKILDLFYEAGGNFIDTANGYQKEQSEIWLGEWMQKRQNRSQMIIATKYTGGYRSDWEKEPIHVNFTGNSAKSLHESVAASLKKLQTDYIDLLYVHWWDYTCSIPELMQSLDHLVKAGKVLYLGVSDTPAWIVAKANQYARDYGLRQFSVYQGRYNAAVRDAERDILPMLRDEGMAFAPWGALGSGKFKTQEQIEAMEKTGDKGRTYGGFRKGPSEEDKAVTVVLDKIGKTRNVSLTQIALAYVMSKQPYIFPIVGIRKIEHLQDNIDALKIRLSKEEIKDIEDAYDFKVGFPHDFIGQHPSQNWLLQLHGHYDWIETVKSLNAS
;
A
#
# COMPACT_ATOMS: atom_id res chain seq x y z
N MET A 1 -10.71 -15.90 -32.96
CA MET A 1 -10.28 -15.15 -31.76
C MET A 1 -9.72 -16.16 -30.77
N GLN A 2 -8.50 -15.96 -30.29
CA GLN A 2 -7.89 -16.82 -29.27
C GLN A 2 -8.11 -16.19 -27.90
N LEU A 3 -8.59 -16.97 -26.93
CA LEU A 3 -8.68 -16.51 -25.53
C LEU A 3 -7.27 -16.34 -24.95
N ALA A 4 -7.11 -15.45 -23.98
CA ALA A 4 -5.86 -15.31 -23.27
C ALA A 4 -5.49 -16.64 -22.56
N PRO A 5 -4.20 -17.04 -22.55
CA PRO A 5 -3.77 -18.22 -21.81
C PRO A 5 -3.98 -18.03 -20.30
N PRO A 6 -4.06 -19.12 -19.51
CA PRO A 6 -4.05 -19.03 -18.05
C PRO A 6 -2.80 -18.25 -17.57
N PRO A 7 -2.93 -17.42 -16.50
CA PRO A 7 -1.79 -16.67 -16.00
C PRO A 7 -0.74 -17.59 -15.38
N PRO A 8 0.55 -17.20 -15.39
CA PRO A 8 1.65 -18.01 -14.86
C PRO A 8 1.55 -18.24 -13.34
N SER A 9 0.85 -17.36 -12.62
CA SER A 9 0.59 -17.50 -11.19
C SER A 9 -0.72 -16.81 -10.78
N ALA A 10 -1.09 -16.92 -9.49
CA ALA A 10 -2.22 -16.19 -8.94
C ALA A 10 -2.06 -14.66 -9.02
N LEU A 11 -0.82 -14.15 -9.14
CA LEU A 11 -0.52 -12.72 -9.29
C LEU A 11 -1.00 -12.17 -10.64
N GLY A 12 -1.04 -13.01 -11.70
CA GLY A 12 -1.57 -12.63 -13.01
C GLY A 12 -3.10 -12.64 -13.12
N ARG A 13 -3.82 -12.80 -12.00
CA ARG A 13 -5.29 -12.65 -11.93
C ARG A 13 -5.64 -11.20 -11.60
N TYR A 14 -5.61 -10.36 -12.62
CA TYR A 14 -5.81 -8.92 -12.46
C TYR A 14 -7.19 -8.54 -11.94
N ARG A 15 -7.25 -7.44 -11.21
CA ARG A 15 -8.46 -6.89 -10.60
C ARG A 15 -8.60 -5.43 -10.99
N LEU A 16 -9.83 -4.93 -11.09
CA LEU A 16 -10.06 -3.49 -11.14
C LEU A 16 -9.52 -2.85 -9.86
N LEU A 17 -8.81 -1.74 -9.98
CA LEU A 17 -8.24 -1.03 -8.84
C LEU A 17 -9.35 -0.60 -7.88
N SER A 18 -10.35 0.15 -8.35
CA SER A 18 -11.48 0.58 -7.55
C SER A 18 -12.72 0.86 -8.42
N PRO A 19 -13.92 1.05 -7.84
CA PRO A 19 -15.08 1.53 -8.59
C PRO A 19 -14.84 2.84 -9.34
N THR A 20 -13.95 3.70 -8.82
CA THR A 20 -13.58 4.98 -9.41
C THR A 20 -12.40 4.90 -10.39
N ALA A 21 -11.74 3.74 -10.52
CA ALA A 21 -10.61 3.52 -11.42
C ALA A 21 -10.61 2.11 -12.02
N ALA A 22 -11.00 2.01 -13.30
CA ALA A 22 -11.09 0.74 -14.03
C ALA A 22 -9.75 0.18 -14.54
N ILE A 23 -8.63 0.75 -14.10
CA ILE A 23 -7.29 0.20 -14.37
C ILE A 23 -7.15 -1.18 -13.71
N ARG A 24 -6.45 -2.09 -14.39
CA ARG A 24 -6.32 -3.50 -13.98
C ARG A 24 -4.96 -3.74 -13.38
N VAL A 25 -4.93 -4.07 -12.09
CA VAL A 25 -3.72 -4.25 -11.30
C VAL A 25 -3.60 -5.69 -10.80
N SER A 26 -2.37 -6.16 -10.61
CA SER A 26 -2.08 -7.39 -9.88
C SER A 26 -2.59 -7.28 -8.45
N PRO A 27 -3.05 -8.38 -7.83
CA PRO A 27 -3.65 -8.36 -6.48
C PRO A 27 -2.64 -7.99 -5.37
N LEU A 28 -1.34 -8.00 -5.67
CA LEU A 28 -0.28 -7.45 -4.84
C LEU A 28 0.41 -6.30 -5.59
N CYS A 29 0.86 -5.31 -4.83
CA CYS A 29 1.68 -4.21 -5.31
C CYS A 29 3.14 -4.44 -4.88
N LEU A 30 4.10 -4.37 -5.80
CA LEU A 30 5.51 -4.46 -5.47
C LEU A 30 6.02 -3.10 -4.96
N GLY A 31 6.44 -3.04 -3.69
CA GLY A 31 7.04 -1.85 -3.11
C GLY A 31 8.50 -1.70 -3.49
N ALA A 32 8.85 -0.58 -4.13
CA ALA A 32 10.18 -0.28 -4.65
C ALA A 32 11.05 0.57 -3.69
N MET A 33 10.63 0.79 -2.45
CA MET A 33 11.41 1.54 -1.45
C MET A 33 12.81 0.94 -1.19
N SER A 34 12.97 -0.36 -1.40
CA SER A 34 14.27 -1.05 -1.31
C SER A 34 15.05 -1.13 -2.61
N ILE A 35 14.54 -0.58 -3.73
CA ILE A 35 15.24 -0.56 -5.02
C ILE A 35 16.21 0.62 -5.00
N GLY A 36 17.47 0.33 -4.69
CA GLY A 36 18.55 1.32 -4.54
C GLY A 36 19.57 0.86 -3.49
N ASP A 37 20.71 1.55 -3.46
CA ASP A 37 21.81 1.32 -2.51
C ASP A 37 22.18 2.56 -1.69
N ALA A 38 21.49 3.69 -1.88
CA ALA A 38 21.80 4.95 -1.21
C ALA A 38 21.43 5.00 0.29
N TRP A 39 20.55 4.11 0.78
CA TRP A 39 20.12 4.06 2.18
C TRP A 39 20.62 2.81 2.91
N GLU A 40 21.73 2.94 3.62
CA GLU A 40 22.34 1.82 4.37
C GLU A 40 21.41 1.23 5.45
N PHE A 41 20.64 2.07 6.15
CA PHE A 41 19.73 1.65 7.22
C PHE A 41 18.55 0.79 6.71
N MET A 42 18.20 0.92 5.43
CA MET A 42 17.18 0.10 4.78
C MET A 42 17.78 -1.12 4.08
N GLY A 43 19.04 -1.47 4.34
CA GLY A 43 19.79 -2.51 3.64
C GLY A 43 20.05 -2.13 2.18
N THR A 44 21.24 -2.44 1.68
CA THR A 44 21.58 -2.18 0.28
C THR A 44 21.01 -3.26 -0.64
N GLN A 45 20.54 -2.86 -1.81
CA GLN A 45 20.20 -3.77 -2.91
C GLN A 45 20.97 -3.34 -4.13
N SER A 46 21.78 -4.24 -4.69
CA SER A 46 22.45 -3.95 -5.94
C SER A 46 21.43 -3.75 -7.06
N LYS A 47 21.81 -2.98 -8.07
CA LYS A 47 21.00 -2.76 -9.26
C LYS A 47 20.67 -4.07 -9.98
N GLU A 48 21.65 -4.97 -10.08
CA GLU A 48 21.46 -6.29 -10.67
C GLU A 48 20.40 -7.10 -9.93
N ASN A 49 20.46 -7.15 -8.60
CA ASN A 49 19.46 -7.89 -7.80
C ASN A 49 18.08 -7.24 -7.88
N SER A 50 18.02 -5.90 -7.91
CA SER A 50 16.77 -5.17 -8.09
C SER A 50 16.11 -5.52 -9.43
N PHE A 51 16.88 -5.57 -10.51
CA PHE A 51 16.39 -5.97 -11.83
C PHE A 51 15.88 -7.42 -11.82
N LYS A 52 16.60 -8.34 -11.17
CA LYS A 52 16.15 -9.73 -11.01
C LYS A 52 14.81 -9.81 -10.26
N ILE A 53 14.62 -9.04 -9.19
CA ILE A 53 13.34 -9.00 -8.45
C ILE A 53 12.20 -8.46 -9.34
N LEU A 54 12.47 -7.41 -10.11
CA LEU A 54 11.49 -6.82 -11.05
C LEU A 54 11.12 -7.80 -12.17
N ASP A 55 12.11 -8.48 -12.75
CA ASP A 55 11.91 -9.50 -13.77
C ASP A 55 11.04 -10.64 -13.23
N LEU A 56 11.35 -11.17 -12.03
CA LEU A 56 10.56 -12.24 -11.41
C LEU A 56 9.12 -11.83 -11.09
N PHE A 57 8.92 -10.60 -10.60
CA PHE A 57 7.56 -10.09 -10.34
C PHE A 57 6.75 -9.99 -11.64
N TYR A 58 7.37 -9.48 -12.71
CA TYR A 58 6.77 -9.39 -14.04
C TYR A 58 6.47 -10.77 -14.63
N GLU A 59 7.42 -11.70 -14.59
CA GLU A 59 7.27 -13.09 -15.07
C GLU A 59 6.18 -13.86 -14.32
N ALA A 60 5.98 -13.57 -13.04
CA ALA A 60 4.86 -14.12 -12.25
C ALA A 60 3.50 -13.51 -12.62
N GLY A 61 3.45 -12.53 -13.51
CA GLY A 61 2.24 -11.83 -13.95
C GLY A 61 1.95 -10.53 -13.18
N GLY A 62 2.88 -10.05 -12.36
CA GLY A 62 2.75 -8.80 -11.63
C GLY A 62 2.86 -7.58 -12.54
N ASN A 63 2.01 -6.58 -12.32
CA ASN A 63 2.04 -5.34 -13.10
C ASN A 63 1.97 -4.07 -12.26
N PHE A 64 1.75 -4.15 -10.94
CA PHE A 64 1.57 -2.97 -10.09
C PHE A 64 2.80 -2.71 -9.22
N ILE A 65 3.47 -1.58 -9.43
CA ILE A 65 4.70 -1.20 -8.72
C ILE A 65 4.52 0.18 -8.07
N ASP A 66 4.89 0.29 -6.81
CA ASP A 66 4.85 1.52 -6.01
C ASP A 66 6.27 2.01 -5.68
N THR A 67 6.58 3.26 -6.05
CA THR A 67 7.81 3.98 -5.70
C THR A 67 7.48 5.37 -5.16
N ALA A 68 8.48 6.22 -4.91
CA ALA A 68 8.29 7.63 -4.55
C ALA A 68 9.50 8.47 -4.96
N ASN A 69 9.29 9.78 -5.15
CA ASN A 69 10.30 10.74 -5.60
C ASN A 69 11.63 10.68 -4.81
N GLY A 70 11.57 10.49 -3.50
CA GLY A 70 12.73 10.49 -2.60
C GLY A 70 13.29 9.11 -2.26
N TYR A 71 12.69 8.00 -2.71
CA TYR A 71 13.16 6.66 -2.32
C TYR A 71 14.58 6.40 -2.80
N GLN A 72 15.44 5.97 -1.86
CA GLN A 72 16.86 5.67 -2.10
C GLN A 72 17.61 6.84 -2.73
N LYS A 73 17.39 8.07 -2.23
CA LYS A 73 17.94 9.30 -2.84
C LYS A 73 17.67 9.32 -4.35
N GLU A 74 16.40 9.11 -4.71
CA GLU A 74 15.87 9.09 -6.08
C GLU A 74 16.21 7.86 -6.93
N GLN A 75 17.10 6.96 -6.48
CA GLN A 75 17.54 5.81 -7.26
C GLN A 75 16.41 4.85 -7.64
N SER A 76 15.38 4.74 -6.80
CA SER A 76 14.27 3.81 -7.04
C SER A 76 13.54 4.12 -8.36
N GLU A 77 13.19 5.38 -8.59
CA GLU A 77 12.57 5.81 -9.85
C GLU A 77 13.53 5.67 -11.04
N ILE A 78 14.80 6.02 -10.86
CA ILE A 78 15.83 5.91 -11.92
C ILE A 78 15.97 4.45 -12.37
N TRP A 79 16.12 3.53 -11.43
CA TRP A 79 16.35 2.12 -11.74
C TRP A 79 15.10 1.46 -12.32
N LEU A 80 13.90 1.84 -11.87
CA LEU A 80 12.64 1.41 -12.48
C LEU A 80 12.51 1.90 -13.93
N GLY A 81 12.83 3.17 -14.19
CA GLY A 81 12.80 3.73 -15.55
C GLY A 81 13.77 3.04 -16.50
N GLU A 82 14.99 2.78 -16.05
CA GLU A 82 15.98 2.01 -16.82
C GLU A 82 15.55 0.56 -17.05
N TRP A 83 14.97 -0.10 -16.04
CA TRP A 83 14.48 -1.47 -16.17
C TRP A 83 13.35 -1.54 -17.22
N MET A 84 12.37 -0.64 -17.13
CA MET A 84 11.25 -0.61 -18.09
C MET A 84 11.72 -0.31 -19.51
N GLN A 85 12.68 0.60 -19.68
CA GLN A 85 13.25 0.90 -20.99
C GLN A 85 14.00 -0.31 -21.57
N LYS A 86 14.81 -1.00 -20.74
CA LYS A 86 15.57 -2.19 -21.16
C LYS A 86 14.67 -3.38 -21.50
N ARG A 87 13.52 -3.52 -20.82
CA ARG A 87 12.54 -4.60 -21.06
C ARG A 87 11.45 -4.24 -22.06
N GLN A 88 11.36 -2.96 -22.44
CA GLN A 88 10.32 -2.41 -23.33
C GLN A 88 8.89 -2.75 -22.86
N ASN A 89 8.66 -2.74 -21.54
CA ASN A 89 7.41 -3.19 -20.94
C ASN A 89 6.61 -2.07 -20.26
N ARG A 90 6.99 -0.79 -20.41
CA ARG A 90 6.33 0.35 -19.74
C ARG A 90 4.80 0.34 -19.87
N SER A 91 4.26 0.05 -21.05
CA SER A 91 2.81 0.03 -21.30
C SER A 91 2.06 -1.14 -20.65
N GLN A 92 2.78 -2.15 -20.18
CA GLN A 92 2.23 -3.31 -19.46
C GLN A 92 2.25 -3.09 -17.95
N MET A 93 2.99 -2.10 -17.47
CA MET A 93 3.18 -1.82 -16.05
C MET A 93 2.28 -0.67 -15.59
N ILE A 94 1.77 -0.79 -14.37
CA ILE A 94 1.10 0.26 -13.63
C ILE A 94 2.10 0.81 -12.62
N ILE A 95 2.60 2.02 -12.92
CA ILE A 95 3.60 2.68 -12.09
C ILE A 95 2.94 3.73 -11.21
N ALA A 96 3.00 3.49 -9.91
CA ALA A 96 2.65 4.47 -8.90
C ALA A 96 3.90 5.17 -8.36
N THR A 97 3.86 6.49 -8.32
CA THR A 97 4.85 7.29 -7.59
C THR A 97 4.17 8.35 -6.73
N LYS A 98 4.96 9.10 -5.96
CA LYS A 98 4.46 10.05 -4.97
C LYS A 98 5.30 11.32 -4.99
N TYR A 99 4.64 12.44 -4.73
CA TYR A 99 5.28 13.71 -4.42
C TYR A 99 5.01 14.09 -2.96
N THR A 100 5.24 15.34 -2.54
CA THR A 100 5.24 15.82 -1.14
C THR A 100 6.55 15.60 -0.41
N GLY A 101 7.18 14.43 -0.55
CA GLY A 101 8.47 14.18 0.11
C GLY A 101 9.59 15.03 -0.47
N GLY A 102 10.40 15.65 0.39
CA GLY A 102 11.62 16.34 -0.03
C GLY A 102 12.62 15.34 -0.63
N TYR A 103 12.94 15.50 -1.92
CA TYR A 103 13.89 14.64 -2.64
C TYR A 103 15.22 15.35 -2.95
N ARG A 104 15.28 16.68 -2.79
CA ARG A 104 16.49 17.50 -2.98
C ARG A 104 16.99 17.95 -1.61
N SER A 105 18.11 17.38 -1.18
CA SER A 105 18.68 17.62 0.15
C SER A 105 20.20 17.85 0.13
N ASP A 106 20.76 18.15 -1.05
CA ASP A 106 22.17 18.47 -1.21
C ASP A 106 22.39 19.98 -1.00
N TRP A 107 22.48 20.36 0.27
CA TRP A 107 22.58 21.77 0.71
C TRP A 107 23.86 22.47 0.24
N GLU A 108 24.88 21.72 -0.17
CA GLU A 108 26.12 22.28 -0.71
C GLU A 108 25.93 22.73 -2.16
N LYS A 109 25.11 22.00 -2.94
CA LYS A 109 24.83 22.35 -4.34
C LYS A 109 23.69 23.33 -4.47
N GLU A 110 22.72 23.28 -3.57
CA GLU A 110 21.49 24.05 -3.68
C GLU A 110 21.10 24.67 -2.33
N PRO A 111 21.15 26.01 -2.20
CA PRO A 111 20.92 26.65 -0.91
C PRO A 111 19.42 26.80 -0.56
N ILE A 112 18.50 26.66 -1.52
CA ILE A 112 17.06 26.90 -1.31
C ILE A 112 16.25 25.68 -1.72
N HIS A 113 15.70 24.96 -0.73
CA HIS A 113 14.97 23.71 -0.94
C HIS A 113 13.48 23.73 -0.59
N VAL A 114 12.99 24.83 0.00
CA VAL A 114 11.68 24.89 0.65
C VAL A 114 10.50 24.46 -0.24
N ASN A 115 10.62 24.63 -1.55
CA ASN A 115 9.57 24.30 -2.52
C ASN A 115 9.77 22.95 -3.25
N PHE A 116 10.71 22.10 -2.81
CA PHE A 116 10.84 20.70 -3.28
C PHE A 116 10.13 19.69 -2.37
N THR A 117 9.32 20.17 -1.43
CA THR A 117 8.58 19.39 -0.45
C THR A 117 7.20 20.01 -0.22
N GLY A 118 6.26 19.23 0.31
CA GLY A 118 4.92 19.69 0.64
C GLY A 118 3.90 19.57 -0.50
N ASN A 119 2.65 19.93 -0.21
CA ASN A 119 1.48 19.73 -1.06
C ASN A 119 1.20 20.88 -2.03
N SER A 120 2.02 21.95 -2.02
CA SER A 120 1.82 23.14 -2.87
C SER A 120 1.93 22.85 -4.36
N ALA A 121 1.30 23.69 -5.17
CA ALA A 121 1.37 23.58 -6.63
C ALA A 121 2.81 23.59 -7.19
N LYS A 122 3.72 24.37 -6.55
CA LYS A 122 5.13 24.45 -6.96
C LYS A 122 5.88 23.13 -6.70
N SER A 123 5.72 22.56 -5.50
CA SER A 123 6.31 21.27 -5.14
C SER A 123 5.80 20.16 -6.06
N LEU A 124 4.49 20.14 -6.33
CA LEU A 124 3.88 19.19 -7.26
C LEU A 124 4.50 19.29 -8.66
N HIS A 125 4.60 20.52 -9.21
CA HIS A 125 5.13 20.75 -10.55
C HIS A 125 6.57 20.25 -10.70
N GLU A 126 7.46 20.65 -9.78
CA GLU A 126 8.88 20.27 -9.82
C GLU A 126 9.06 18.76 -9.64
N SER A 127 8.36 18.18 -8.66
CA SER A 127 8.49 16.75 -8.35
C SER A 127 8.01 15.87 -9.48
N VAL A 128 6.86 16.17 -10.10
CA VAL A 128 6.32 15.35 -11.19
C VAL A 128 7.19 15.42 -12.44
N ALA A 129 7.71 16.60 -12.78
CA ALA A 129 8.65 16.76 -13.89
C ALA A 129 9.92 15.92 -13.67
N ALA A 130 10.47 15.93 -12.45
CA ALA A 130 11.63 15.12 -12.10
C ALA A 130 11.33 13.61 -12.12
N SER A 131 10.19 13.18 -11.57
CA SER A 131 9.77 11.77 -11.56
C SER A 131 9.59 11.22 -12.98
N LEU A 132 8.94 11.94 -13.89
CA LEU A 132 8.77 11.52 -15.29
C LEU A 132 10.12 11.30 -15.99
N LYS A 133 11.08 12.22 -15.77
CA LYS A 133 12.44 12.09 -16.30
C LYS A 133 13.15 10.85 -15.76
N LYS A 134 13.09 10.61 -14.45
CA LYS A 134 13.73 9.46 -13.78
C LYS A 134 13.10 8.13 -14.21
N LEU A 135 11.78 8.08 -14.31
CA LEU A 135 11.01 6.91 -14.77
C LEU A 135 11.11 6.71 -16.29
N GLN A 136 11.71 7.64 -17.03
CA GLN A 136 11.90 7.59 -18.49
C GLN A 136 10.59 7.34 -19.25
N THR A 137 9.53 8.06 -18.84
CA THR A 137 8.18 7.95 -19.41
C THR A 137 7.50 9.32 -19.42
N ASP A 138 6.48 9.46 -20.25
CA ASP A 138 5.67 10.65 -20.45
C ASP A 138 4.42 10.71 -19.54
N TYR A 139 4.03 9.59 -18.92
CA TYR A 139 2.90 9.54 -17.98
C TYR A 139 3.18 8.68 -16.74
N ILE A 140 2.50 9.02 -15.64
CA ILE A 140 2.39 8.25 -14.42
C ILE A 140 0.99 7.64 -14.35
N ASP A 141 0.88 6.33 -14.09
CA ASP A 141 -0.44 5.69 -13.98
C ASP A 141 -1.17 6.19 -12.74
N LEU A 142 -0.48 6.26 -11.61
CA LEU A 142 -1.06 6.65 -10.33
C LEU A 142 -0.12 7.59 -9.55
N LEU A 143 -0.56 8.83 -9.32
CA LEU A 143 0.19 9.78 -8.50
C LEU A 143 -0.42 9.90 -7.11
N TYR A 144 0.38 9.61 -6.08
CA TYR A 144 -0.01 9.83 -4.69
C TYR A 144 0.42 11.20 -4.17
N VAL A 145 -0.50 11.86 -3.46
CA VAL A 145 -0.13 12.82 -2.41
C VAL A 145 0.43 12.00 -1.24
N HIS A 146 1.75 12.04 -0.98
CA HIS A 146 2.38 11.08 -0.06
C HIS A 146 2.02 11.31 1.41
N TRP A 147 1.97 12.57 1.83
CA TRP A 147 1.60 12.98 3.18
C TRP A 147 0.74 14.23 3.11
N TRP A 148 -0.14 14.41 4.09
CA TRP A 148 -0.86 15.66 4.28
C TRP A 148 -0.06 16.61 5.18
N ASP A 149 0.33 17.78 4.67
CA ASP A 149 1.20 18.72 5.37
C ASP A 149 0.49 19.88 6.07
N TYR A 150 -0.84 19.98 5.95
CA TYR A 150 -1.68 21.05 6.51
C TYR A 150 -1.39 22.47 6.00
N THR A 151 -0.57 22.64 4.97
CA THR A 151 -0.23 23.95 4.40
C THR A 151 -1.01 24.28 3.14
N CYS A 152 -1.35 23.26 2.34
CA CYS A 152 -2.07 23.42 1.09
C CYS A 152 -3.58 23.30 1.28
N SER A 153 -4.35 24.20 0.67
CA SER A 153 -5.82 24.12 0.70
C SER A 153 -6.32 23.02 -0.25
N ILE A 154 -7.46 22.40 0.08
CA ILE A 154 -8.09 21.40 -0.81
C ILE A 154 -8.34 21.97 -2.23
N PRO A 155 -8.89 23.21 -2.40
CA PRO A 155 -9.06 23.78 -3.72
C PRO A 155 -7.78 23.90 -4.54
N GLU A 156 -6.69 24.40 -3.95
CA GLU A 156 -5.39 24.51 -4.63
C GLU A 156 -4.87 23.13 -5.04
N LEU A 157 -4.90 22.18 -4.11
CA LEU A 157 -4.41 20.83 -4.34
C LEU A 157 -5.16 20.15 -5.48
N MET A 158 -6.50 20.10 -5.39
CA MET A 158 -7.30 19.34 -6.35
C MET A 158 -7.26 19.96 -7.75
N GLN A 159 -7.24 21.29 -7.86
CA GLN A 159 -7.05 21.96 -9.16
C GLN A 159 -5.66 21.65 -9.74
N SER A 160 -4.61 21.68 -8.92
CA SER A 160 -3.24 21.43 -9.36
C SER A 160 -3.02 19.98 -9.82
N LEU A 161 -3.62 19.01 -9.12
CA LEU A 161 -3.60 17.60 -9.52
C LEU A 161 -4.39 17.40 -10.82
N ASP A 162 -5.56 18.01 -10.94
CA ASP A 162 -6.40 17.87 -12.14
C ASP A 162 -5.75 18.49 -13.39
N HIS A 163 -4.98 19.57 -13.24
CA HIS A 163 -4.15 20.09 -14.35
C HIS A 163 -3.16 19.06 -14.90
N LEU A 164 -2.54 18.24 -14.04
CA LEU A 164 -1.64 17.17 -14.50
C LEU A 164 -2.39 16.05 -15.20
N VAL A 165 -3.61 15.73 -14.73
CA VAL A 165 -4.49 14.74 -15.35
C VAL A 165 -4.93 15.21 -16.74
N LYS A 166 -5.41 16.45 -16.85
CA LYS A 166 -5.79 17.07 -18.13
C LYS A 166 -4.63 17.20 -19.10
N ALA A 167 -3.40 17.39 -18.59
CA ALA A 167 -2.18 17.41 -19.39
C ALA A 167 -1.70 16.01 -19.81
N GLY A 168 -2.37 14.92 -19.40
CA GLY A 168 -1.99 13.55 -19.74
C GLY A 168 -0.75 13.02 -19.02
N LYS A 169 -0.19 13.79 -18.06
CA LYS A 169 1.01 13.41 -17.30
C LYS A 169 0.70 12.42 -16.18
N VAL A 170 -0.55 12.37 -15.73
CA VAL A 170 -1.04 11.50 -14.65
C VAL A 170 -2.39 10.93 -15.07
N LEU A 171 -2.60 9.62 -14.90
CA LEU A 171 -3.87 8.99 -15.28
C LEU A 171 -4.88 8.92 -14.11
N TYR A 172 -4.40 8.50 -12.94
CA TYR A 172 -5.19 8.32 -11.73
C TYR A 172 -4.52 9.01 -10.53
N LEU A 173 -5.34 9.37 -9.54
CA LEU A 173 -4.88 10.02 -8.31
C LEU A 173 -5.04 9.07 -7.12
N GLY A 174 -4.04 9.10 -6.25
CA GLY A 174 -4.06 8.44 -4.96
C GLY A 174 -3.69 9.43 -3.85
N VAL A 175 -3.92 9.03 -2.61
CA VAL A 175 -3.54 9.79 -1.42
C VAL A 175 -2.96 8.83 -0.38
N SER A 176 -1.98 9.28 0.40
CA SER A 176 -1.34 8.47 1.42
C SER A 176 -1.30 9.21 2.75
N ASP A 177 -1.42 8.45 3.84
CA ASP A 177 -1.26 8.91 5.23
C ASP A 177 -1.94 10.27 5.50
N THR A 178 -3.19 10.40 5.05
CA THR A 178 -4.00 11.62 5.09
C THR A 178 -5.26 11.37 5.93
N PRO A 179 -5.66 12.28 6.83
CA PRO A 179 -6.87 12.10 7.63
C PRO A 179 -8.12 11.83 6.78
N ALA A 180 -8.96 10.87 7.21
CA ALA A 180 -10.14 10.43 6.45
C ALA A 180 -11.07 11.59 6.04
N TRP A 181 -11.31 12.53 6.94
CA TRP A 181 -12.18 13.69 6.68
C TRP A 181 -11.63 14.62 5.59
N ILE A 182 -10.30 14.70 5.43
CA ILE A 182 -9.68 15.50 4.37
C ILE A 182 -9.89 14.84 3.03
N VAL A 183 -9.71 13.52 2.95
CA VAL A 183 -9.93 12.73 1.74
C VAL A 183 -11.39 12.86 1.27
N ALA A 184 -12.35 12.67 2.18
CA ALA A 184 -13.77 12.83 1.87
C ALA A 184 -14.10 14.24 1.36
N LYS A 185 -13.58 15.29 2.02
CA LYS A 185 -13.76 16.68 1.54
C LYS A 185 -13.11 16.93 0.18
N ALA A 186 -11.95 16.35 -0.08
CA ALA A 186 -11.23 16.51 -1.34
C ALA A 186 -11.95 15.81 -2.50
N ASN A 187 -12.45 14.60 -2.28
CA ASN A 187 -13.26 13.90 -3.26
C ASN A 187 -14.61 14.59 -3.50
N GLN A 188 -15.25 15.09 -2.45
CA GLN A 188 -16.47 15.91 -2.61
C GLN A 188 -16.20 17.14 -3.47
N TYR A 189 -15.13 17.88 -3.18
CA TYR A 189 -14.71 19.01 -4.01
C TYR A 189 -14.45 18.57 -5.46
N ALA A 190 -13.78 17.45 -5.69
CA ALA A 190 -13.58 16.96 -7.05
C ALA A 190 -14.91 16.67 -7.78
N ARG A 191 -15.89 16.05 -7.11
CA ARG A 191 -17.23 15.83 -7.69
C ARG A 191 -17.94 17.13 -8.04
N ASP A 192 -17.93 18.09 -7.10
CA ASP A 192 -18.64 19.37 -7.25
C ASP A 192 -18.10 20.22 -8.41
N TYR A 193 -16.80 20.09 -8.71
CA TYR A 193 -16.11 20.87 -9.73
C TYR A 193 -15.70 20.07 -10.98
N GLY A 194 -16.17 18.81 -11.11
CA GLY A 194 -15.87 17.96 -12.27
C GLY A 194 -14.39 17.63 -12.45
N LEU A 195 -13.65 17.49 -11.35
CA LEU A 195 -12.23 17.15 -11.31
C LEU A 195 -12.03 15.64 -11.10
N ARG A 196 -10.81 15.14 -11.35
CA ARG A 196 -10.44 13.78 -10.99
C ARG A 196 -10.44 13.60 -9.45
N GLN A 197 -11.14 12.56 -8.97
CA GLN A 197 -11.15 12.16 -7.55
C GLN A 197 -9.92 11.30 -7.20
N PHE A 198 -9.61 11.15 -5.92
CA PHE A 198 -8.72 10.09 -5.46
C PHE A 198 -9.40 8.73 -5.59
N SER A 199 -8.70 7.75 -6.17
CA SER A 199 -9.23 6.41 -6.41
C SER A 199 -8.64 5.35 -5.49
N VAL A 200 -7.56 5.66 -4.78
CA VAL A 200 -6.85 4.73 -3.90
C VAL A 200 -6.18 5.48 -2.76
N TYR A 201 -6.24 4.86 -1.59
CA TYR A 201 -5.56 5.31 -0.39
C TYR A 201 -4.41 4.36 -0.05
N GLN A 202 -3.24 4.91 0.25
CA GLN A 202 -2.11 4.15 0.78
C GLN A 202 -1.92 4.48 2.27
N GLY A 203 -1.72 3.46 3.11
CA GLY A 203 -1.57 3.70 4.54
C GLY A 203 -1.10 2.50 5.35
N ARG A 204 -0.72 2.75 6.60
CA ARG A 204 -0.27 1.71 7.53
C ARG A 204 -1.42 0.79 7.91
N TYR A 205 -1.26 -0.52 7.67
CA TYR A 205 -2.21 -1.50 8.17
C TYR A 205 -1.62 -2.91 8.20
N ASN A 206 -1.82 -3.62 9.31
CA ASN A 206 -1.57 -5.06 9.45
C ASN A 206 -2.34 -5.61 10.67
N ALA A 207 -2.23 -6.91 10.92
CA ALA A 207 -2.94 -7.59 12.00
C ALA A 207 -2.66 -7.02 13.42
N ALA A 208 -1.49 -6.43 13.66
CA ALA A 208 -1.14 -5.79 14.94
C ALA A 208 -1.40 -4.28 14.96
N VAL A 209 -1.64 -3.67 13.80
CA VAL A 209 -1.77 -2.22 13.63
C VAL A 209 -3.03 -1.93 12.82
N ARG A 210 -4.14 -1.83 13.55
CA ARG A 210 -5.50 -1.82 12.99
C ARG A 210 -6.15 -0.43 12.98
N ASP A 211 -5.38 0.64 13.19
CA ASP A 211 -5.87 2.03 13.27
C ASP A 211 -6.74 2.44 12.06
N ALA A 212 -6.43 1.93 10.87
CA ALA A 212 -7.19 2.19 9.65
C ALA A 212 -8.65 1.69 9.71
N GLU A 213 -8.98 0.74 10.59
CA GLU A 213 -10.34 0.24 10.78
C GLU A 213 -11.29 1.29 11.38
N ARG A 214 -10.77 2.34 12.03
CA ARG A 214 -11.57 3.39 12.67
C ARG A 214 -12.35 4.21 11.64
N ASP A 215 -11.64 4.89 10.75
CA ASP A 215 -12.26 5.83 9.80
C ASP A 215 -11.75 5.69 8.36
N ILE A 216 -10.52 5.18 8.16
CA ILE A 216 -9.96 5.03 6.80
C ILE A 216 -10.75 3.97 6.03
N LEU A 217 -10.81 2.74 6.53
CA LEU A 217 -11.53 1.65 5.86
C LEU A 217 -13.02 1.95 5.65
N PRO A 218 -13.76 2.54 6.60
CA PRO A 218 -15.10 3.07 6.33
C PRO A 218 -15.14 4.10 5.20
N MET A 219 -14.28 5.12 5.24
CA MET A 219 -14.22 6.16 4.20
C MET A 219 -13.93 5.58 2.82
N LEU A 220 -13.02 4.62 2.70
CA LEU A 220 -12.71 4.00 1.39
C LEU A 220 -13.90 3.26 0.78
N ARG A 221 -14.72 2.61 1.61
CA ARG A 221 -15.95 1.95 1.14
C ARG A 221 -16.96 2.97 0.60
N ASP A 222 -17.15 4.06 1.34
CA ASP A 222 -18.11 5.11 1.01
C ASP A 222 -17.69 5.89 -0.24
N GLU A 223 -16.41 6.24 -0.33
CA GLU A 223 -15.82 7.00 -1.45
C GLU A 223 -15.48 6.13 -2.67
N GLY A 224 -15.75 4.82 -2.63
CA GLY A 224 -15.45 3.91 -3.74
C GLY A 224 -13.96 3.84 -4.09
N MET A 225 -13.10 3.82 -3.07
CA MET A 225 -11.65 3.84 -3.18
C MET A 225 -11.03 2.47 -2.87
N ALA A 226 -9.86 2.20 -3.47
CA ALA A 226 -9.01 1.08 -3.09
C ALA A 226 -8.16 1.39 -1.86
N PHE A 227 -7.64 0.35 -1.23
CA PHE A 227 -6.63 0.45 -0.18
C PHE A 227 -5.34 -0.27 -0.61
N ALA A 228 -4.21 0.44 -0.55
CA ALA A 228 -2.88 -0.12 -0.77
C ALA A 228 -2.07 -0.08 0.54
N PRO A 229 -2.24 -1.06 1.45
CA PRO A 229 -1.61 -1.00 2.75
C PRO A 229 -0.10 -1.23 2.66
N TRP A 230 0.68 -0.33 3.26
CA TRP A 230 2.08 -0.55 3.53
C TRP A 230 2.26 -1.18 4.93
N GLY A 231 3.35 -1.92 5.10
CA GLY A 231 3.64 -2.60 6.37
C GLY A 231 2.71 -3.79 6.67
N ALA A 232 2.04 -4.35 5.66
CA ALA A 232 1.09 -5.47 5.78
C ALA A 232 1.65 -6.71 6.52
N LEU A 233 2.97 -6.91 6.47
CA LEU A 233 3.68 -8.03 7.12
C LEU A 233 4.40 -7.60 8.42
N GLY A 234 3.89 -6.58 9.11
CA GLY A 234 4.46 -6.09 10.37
C GLY A 234 5.88 -5.54 10.23
N SER A 235 6.30 -5.14 9.03
CA SER A 235 7.68 -4.71 8.72
C SER A 235 8.76 -5.74 9.12
N GLY A 236 8.42 -7.03 9.13
CA GLY A 236 9.32 -8.12 9.52
C GLY A 236 9.34 -8.42 11.01
N LYS A 237 8.42 -7.85 11.79
CA LYS A 237 8.28 -8.11 13.25
C LYS A 237 7.52 -9.38 13.59
N PHE A 238 6.71 -9.91 12.67
CA PHE A 238 6.05 -11.20 12.87
C PHE A 238 7.08 -12.32 12.74
N LYS A 239 7.67 -12.73 13.87
CA LYS A 239 8.75 -13.70 13.94
C LYS A 239 8.53 -14.65 15.10
N THR A 240 8.56 -15.95 14.81
CA THR A 240 8.55 -16.98 15.85
C THR A 240 9.85 -16.95 16.65
N GLN A 241 9.84 -17.53 17.85
CA GLN A 241 11.04 -17.63 18.68
C GLN A 241 12.19 -18.34 17.95
N GLU A 242 11.87 -19.44 17.24
CA GLU A 242 12.84 -20.17 16.41
C GLU A 242 13.46 -19.28 15.31
N GLN A 243 12.66 -18.43 14.68
CA GLN A 243 13.15 -17.49 13.66
C GLN A 243 14.04 -16.40 14.26
N ILE A 244 13.71 -15.90 15.45
CA ILE A 244 14.54 -14.92 16.17
C ILE A 244 15.91 -15.53 16.47
N GLU A 245 15.94 -16.75 17.02
CA GLU A 245 17.18 -17.46 17.34
C GLU A 245 18.01 -17.77 16.08
N ALA A 246 17.36 -18.13 14.97
CA ALA A 246 18.04 -18.33 13.69
C ALA A 246 18.66 -17.03 13.13
N MET A 247 17.97 -15.90 13.29
CA MET A 247 18.50 -14.59 12.88
C MET A 247 19.70 -14.17 13.73
N GLU A 248 19.67 -14.45 15.04
CA GLU A 248 20.81 -14.20 15.93
C GLU A 248 22.04 -15.02 15.53
N LYS A 249 21.84 -16.30 15.17
CA LYS A 249 22.93 -17.18 14.69
C LYS A 249 23.54 -16.72 13.37
N THR A 250 22.75 -16.12 12.48
CA THR A 250 23.20 -15.67 11.14
C THR A 250 23.67 -14.22 11.10
N GLY A 251 23.45 -13.45 12.17
CA GLY A 251 23.74 -12.02 12.23
C GLY A 251 22.79 -11.17 11.37
N ASP A 252 21.66 -11.70 10.90
CA ASP A 252 20.67 -10.95 10.12
C ASP A 252 19.96 -9.93 11.03
N LYS A 253 20.25 -8.65 10.81
CA LYS A 253 19.69 -7.55 11.61
C LYS A 253 18.28 -7.12 11.18
N GLY A 254 17.73 -7.69 10.10
CA GLY A 254 16.39 -7.37 9.60
C GLY A 254 16.26 -5.96 9.00
N ARG A 255 15.07 -5.35 9.09
CA ARG A 255 14.85 -3.93 8.71
C ARG A 255 14.95 -3.04 9.94
N THR A 256 15.67 -1.92 9.84
CA THR A 256 15.64 -0.83 10.84
C THR A 256 14.94 0.38 10.23
N TYR A 257 13.83 0.83 10.83
CA TYR A 257 13.13 2.02 10.37
C TYR A 257 13.69 3.25 11.09
N GLY A 258 14.21 4.23 10.34
CA GLY A 258 14.68 5.50 10.89
C GLY A 258 15.83 5.40 11.91
N GLY A 259 16.68 4.37 11.82
CA GLY A 259 17.80 4.17 12.75
C GLY A 259 17.40 3.59 14.12
N PHE A 260 16.10 3.47 14.42
CA PHE A 260 15.60 2.89 15.67
C PHE A 260 15.04 1.49 15.41
N ARG A 261 15.77 0.45 15.85
CA ARG A 261 15.24 -0.92 15.91
C ARG A 261 14.29 -1.02 17.11
N LYS A 262 13.08 -0.48 16.99
CA LYS A 262 12.04 -0.81 17.96
C LYS A 262 11.62 -2.25 17.67
N GLY A 263 11.92 -3.15 18.60
CA GLY A 263 11.56 -4.57 18.50
C GLY A 263 10.04 -4.78 18.37
N PRO A 264 9.59 -6.04 18.24
CA PRO A 264 8.16 -6.33 18.24
C PRO A 264 7.51 -5.78 19.51
N SER A 265 6.39 -5.07 19.34
CA SER A 265 5.49 -4.67 20.42
C SER A 265 4.80 -5.89 21.04
N GLU A 266 4.08 -5.71 22.14
CA GLU A 266 3.30 -6.80 22.72
C GLU A 266 2.18 -7.24 21.77
N GLU A 267 1.58 -6.31 21.03
CA GLU A 267 0.60 -6.59 19.99
C GLU A 267 1.23 -7.39 18.83
N ASP A 268 2.44 -7.02 18.39
CA ASP A 268 3.17 -7.78 17.36
C ASP A 268 3.40 -9.24 17.81
N LYS A 269 3.79 -9.46 19.08
CA LYS A 269 4.03 -10.79 19.64
C LYS A 269 2.74 -11.60 19.76
N ALA A 270 1.68 -11.00 20.31
CA ALA A 270 0.40 -11.67 20.52
C ALA A 270 -0.22 -12.14 19.18
N VAL A 271 -0.20 -11.25 18.18
CA VAL A 271 -0.63 -11.57 16.82
C VAL A 271 0.25 -12.66 16.20
N THR A 272 1.57 -12.61 16.40
CA THR A 272 2.49 -13.64 15.86
C THR A 272 2.13 -15.04 16.35
N VAL A 273 1.77 -15.20 17.63
CA VAL A 273 1.37 -16.50 18.19
C VAL A 273 0.15 -17.06 17.46
N VAL A 274 -0.87 -16.23 17.21
CA VAL A 274 -2.09 -16.64 16.52
C VAL A 274 -1.81 -16.96 15.05
N LEU A 275 -1.06 -16.11 14.35
CA LEU A 275 -0.68 -16.32 12.96
C LEU A 275 0.12 -17.62 12.78
N ASP A 276 1.06 -17.90 13.67
CA ASP A 276 1.86 -19.14 13.66
C ASP A 276 0.99 -20.37 13.92
N LYS A 277 0.07 -20.31 14.88
CA LYS A 277 -0.88 -21.38 15.15
C LYS A 277 -1.72 -21.72 13.92
N ILE A 278 -2.33 -20.71 13.28
CA ILE A 278 -3.14 -20.89 12.06
C ILE A 278 -2.26 -21.41 10.92
N GLY A 279 -1.05 -20.87 10.76
CA GLY A 279 -0.08 -21.30 9.76
C GLY A 279 0.26 -22.78 9.88
N LYS A 280 0.57 -23.24 11.10
CA LYS A 280 0.84 -24.66 11.40
C LYS A 280 -0.37 -25.56 11.08
N THR A 281 -1.58 -25.16 11.47
CA THR A 281 -2.80 -25.92 11.16
C THR A 281 -3.03 -26.06 9.65
N ARG A 282 -2.71 -25.02 8.88
CA ARG A 282 -2.88 -25.00 7.42
C ARG A 282 -1.67 -25.45 6.62
N ASN A 283 -0.56 -25.78 7.29
CA ASN A 283 0.73 -26.09 6.66
C ASN A 283 1.22 -24.99 5.70
N VAL A 284 1.13 -23.74 6.13
CA VAL A 284 1.52 -22.53 5.39
C VAL A 284 2.28 -21.58 6.33
N SER A 285 3.02 -20.61 5.77
CA SER A 285 3.77 -19.67 6.58
C SER A 285 2.85 -18.67 7.30
N LEU A 286 3.29 -18.18 8.47
CA LEU A 286 2.58 -17.11 9.18
C LEU A 286 2.51 -15.81 8.34
N THR A 287 3.48 -15.59 7.44
CA THR A 287 3.49 -14.47 6.47
C THR A 287 2.31 -14.58 5.51
N GLN A 288 2.03 -15.79 5.02
CA GLN A 288 0.90 -16.05 4.13
C GLN A 288 -0.43 -15.80 4.84
N ILE A 289 -0.55 -16.22 6.11
CA ILE A 289 -1.74 -15.94 6.93
C ILE A 289 -1.90 -14.43 7.17
N ALA A 290 -0.82 -13.71 7.52
CA ALA A 290 -0.85 -12.27 7.74
C ALA A 290 -1.32 -11.50 6.49
N LEU A 291 -0.80 -11.88 5.32
CA LEU A 291 -1.17 -11.25 4.05
C LEU A 291 -2.62 -11.57 3.67
N ALA A 292 -3.05 -12.82 3.85
CA ALA A 292 -4.44 -13.24 3.63
C ALA A 292 -5.41 -12.50 4.57
N TYR A 293 -5.03 -12.26 5.83
CA TYR A 293 -5.79 -11.45 6.77
C TYR A 293 -5.99 -10.02 6.26
N VAL A 294 -4.91 -9.35 5.83
CA VAL A 294 -5.02 -7.97 5.32
C VAL A 294 -5.97 -7.89 4.11
N MET A 295 -5.87 -8.84 3.19
CA MET A 295 -6.73 -8.88 2.00
C MET A 295 -8.20 -9.25 2.30
N SER A 296 -8.49 -9.88 3.44
CA SER A 296 -9.85 -10.35 3.76
C SER A 296 -10.78 -9.21 4.18
N LYS A 297 -10.23 -8.06 4.59
CA LYS A 297 -10.99 -6.99 5.25
C LYS A 297 -11.97 -6.27 4.33
N GLN A 298 -11.63 -6.07 3.05
CA GLN A 298 -12.47 -5.40 2.06
C GLN A 298 -12.17 -5.88 0.64
N PRO A 299 -13.05 -5.64 -0.34
CA PRO A 299 -12.81 -6.01 -1.73
C PRO A 299 -11.53 -5.37 -2.28
N TYR A 300 -11.42 -4.05 -2.35
CA TYR A 300 -10.36 -3.39 -3.12
C TYR A 300 -9.05 -3.17 -2.36
N ILE A 301 -8.53 -4.22 -1.69
CA ILE A 301 -7.24 -4.17 -0.99
C ILE A 301 -6.12 -4.78 -1.85
N PHE A 302 -5.00 -4.05 -1.99
CA PHE A 302 -3.81 -4.39 -2.77
C PHE A 302 -2.55 -4.16 -1.92
N PRO A 303 -2.15 -5.13 -1.06
CA PRO A 303 -1.03 -4.95 -0.15
C PRO A 303 0.28 -4.63 -0.89
N ILE A 304 1.02 -3.66 -0.35
CA ILE A 304 2.36 -3.32 -0.85
C ILE A 304 3.36 -4.25 -0.18
N VAL A 305 3.94 -5.16 -0.97
CA VAL A 305 4.93 -6.13 -0.51
C VAL A 305 6.33 -5.66 -0.90
N GLY A 306 7.20 -5.48 0.10
CA GLY A 306 8.59 -5.13 -0.13
C GLY A 306 9.47 -6.38 -0.17
N ILE A 307 10.24 -6.56 -1.23
CA ILE A 307 10.98 -7.80 -1.49
C ILE A 307 12.49 -7.51 -1.47
N ARG A 308 13.24 -8.29 -0.69
CA ARG A 308 14.71 -8.31 -0.71
C ARG A 308 15.28 -9.68 -1.09
N LYS A 309 14.52 -10.74 -0.82
CA LYS A 309 14.89 -12.13 -1.11
C LYS A 309 13.82 -12.72 -2.02
N ILE A 310 14.23 -13.45 -3.05
CA ILE A 310 13.35 -14.05 -4.06
C ILE A 310 12.32 -14.99 -3.42
N GLU A 311 12.74 -15.77 -2.43
CA GLU A 311 11.87 -16.69 -1.68
C GLU A 311 10.65 -16.00 -1.07
N HIS A 312 10.78 -14.75 -0.62
CA HIS A 312 9.65 -14.00 -0.06
C HIS A 312 8.61 -13.62 -1.14
N LEU A 313 9.01 -13.49 -2.41
CA LEU A 313 8.07 -13.19 -3.49
C LEU A 313 7.10 -14.35 -3.68
N GLN A 314 7.63 -15.58 -3.75
CA GLN A 314 6.81 -16.77 -3.95
C GLN A 314 5.84 -16.97 -2.79
N ASP A 315 6.32 -16.84 -1.55
CA ASP A 315 5.48 -16.94 -0.34
C ASP A 315 4.31 -15.93 -0.37
N ASN A 316 4.59 -14.68 -0.74
CA ASN A 316 3.56 -13.65 -0.89
C ASN A 316 2.53 -13.99 -2.00
N ILE A 317 2.99 -14.51 -3.14
CA ILE A 317 2.09 -14.93 -4.24
C ILE A 317 1.19 -16.08 -3.79
N ASP A 318 1.73 -17.04 -3.05
CA ASP A 318 0.96 -18.20 -2.59
C ASP A 318 -0.08 -17.83 -1.53
N ALA A 319 0.12 -16.74 -0.78
CA ALA A 319 -0.89 -16.18 0.12
C ALA A 319 -2.20 -15.82 -0.62
N LEU A 320 -2.15 -15.49 -1.92
CA LEU A 320 -3.34 -15.19 -2.74
C LEU A 320 -4.31 -16.37 -2.86
N LYS A 321 -3.83 -17.60 -2.59
CA LYS A 321 -4.62 -18.82 -2.62
C LYS A 321 -5.34 -19.10 -1.30
N ILE A 322 -4.98 -18.38 -0.23
CA ILE A 322 -5.51 -18.62 1.12
C ILE A 322 -6.82 -17.85 1.32
N ARG A 323 -7.80 -18.50 1.93
CA ARG A 323 -9.03 -17.88 2.44
C ARG A 323 -9.21 -18.24 3.91
N LEU A 324 -9.20 -17.22 4.76
CA LEU A 324 -9.43 -17.37 6.19
C LEU A 324 -10.94 -17.48 6.45
N SER A 325 -11.30 -18.35 7.39
CA SER A 325 -12.64 -18.45 7.95
C SER A 325 -12.97 -17.23 8.81
N LYS A 326 -14.25 -17.06 9.15
CA LYS A 326 -14.68 -15.98 10.06
C LYS A 326 -14.04 -16.16 11.44
N GLU A 327 -13.91 -17.41 11.87
CA GLU A 327 -13.33 -17.82 13.14
C GLU A 327 -11.84 -17.50 13.20
N GLU A 328 -11.07 -17.81 12.15
CA GLU A 328 -9.64 -17.46 12.09
C GLU A 328 -9.39 -15.95 12.03
N ILE A 329 -10.24 -15.21 11.31
CA ILE A 329 -10.17 -13.74 11.32
C ILE A 329 -10.42 -13.22 12.73
N LYS A 330 -11.45 -13.74 13.41
CA LYS A 330 -11.77 -13.38 14.79
C LYS A 330 -10.63 -13.72 15.76
N ASP A 331 -10.03 -14.90 15.64
CA ASP A 331 -8.88 -15.31 16.46
C ASP A 331 -7.70 -14.33 16.31
N ILE A 332 -7.41 -13.87 15.09
CA ILE A 332 -6.35 -12.88 14.83
C ILE A 332 -6.72 -11.53 15.45
N GLU A 333 -7.99 -11.11 15.34
CA GLU A 333 -8.47 -9.83 15.86
C GLU A 333 -8.54 -9.77 17.37
N ASP A 334 -8.81 -10.91 18.01
CA ASP A 334 -8.87 -11.08 19.47
C ASP A 334 -7.50 -11.31 20.11
N ALA A 335 -6.42 -11.37 19.32
CA ALA A 335 -5.05 -11.54 19.82
C ALA A 335 -4.66 -10.44 20.82
N TYR A 336 -5.28 -9.26 20.72
CA TYR A 336 -5.14 -8.18 21.68
C TYR A 336 -6.43 -7.33 21.71
N ASP A 337 -6.60 -6.58 22.79
CA ASP A 337 -7.75 -5.71 22.99
C ASP A 337 -7.63 -4.42 22.15
N PHE A 338 -8.07 -4.49 20.89
CA PHE A 338 -8.04 -3.34 19.98
C PHE A 338 -9.07 -2.27 20.39
N LYS A 339 -8.56 -1.12 20.84
CA LYS A 339 -9.39 0.05 21.15
C LYS A 339 -9.75 0.82 19.87
N VAL A 340 -10.98 0.62 19.38
CA VAL A 340 -11.51 1.38 18.24
C VAL A 340 -11.67 2.88 18.57
N GLY A 341 -11.97 3.21 19.83
CA GLY A 341 -12.07 4.57 20.34
C GLY A 341 -13.39 5.28 19.98
N PHE A 342 -13.64 6.41 20.64
CA PHE A 342 -14.83 7.23 20.41
C PHE A 342 -14.85 7.83 18.98
N PRO A 343 -16.02 7.91 18.31
CA PRO A 343 -17.36 7.48 18.78
C PRO A 343 -17.66 6.00 18.56
N HIS A 344 -16.77 5.27 17.88
CA HIS A 344 -17.02 3.89 17.42
C HIS A 344 -17.22 2.88 18.55
N ASP A 345 -16.58 3.08 19.71
CA ASP A 345 -16.81 2.26 20.91
C ASP A 345 -18.11 2.59 21.65
N PHE A 346 -18.76 3.72 21.34
CA PHE A 346 -20.01 4.15 21.94
C PHE A 346 -21.23 3.81 21.08
N ILE A 347 -21.16 4.02 19.76
CA ILE A 347 -22.30 3.80 18.83
C ILE A 347 -22.12 2.62 17.87
N GLY A 348 -20.96 1.96 17.88
CA GLY A 348 -20.62 0.89 16.94
C GLY A 348 -20.23 1.41 15.54
N GLN A 349 -19.73 0.51 14.69
CA GLN A 349 -19.33 0.80 13.31
C GLN A 349 -20.30 0.24 12.26
N HIS A 350 -21.35 -0.43 12.71
CA HIS A 350 -22.39 -1.02 11.88
C HIS A 350 -23.76 -0.84 12.56
N PRO A 351 -24.87 -0.64 11.82
CA PRO A 351 -26.19 -0.48 12.43
C PRO A 351 -26.59 -1.62 13.37
N SER A 352 -26.16 -2.85 13.09
CA SER A 352 -26.40 -4.00 13.98
C SER A 352 -25.68 -3.93 15.34
N GLN A 353 -24.67 -3.06 15.48
CA GLN A 353 -23.92 -2.83 16.72
C GLN A 353 -24.44 -1.60 17.47
N ASN A 354 -25.32 -0.81 16.86
CA ASN A 354 -25.78 0.45 17.41
C ASN A 354 -26.89 0.20 18.45
N TRP A 355 -26.56 0.42 19.72
CA TRP A 355 -27.48 0.17 20.84
C TRP A 355 -28.75 1.05 20.78
N LEU A 356 -28.68 2.28 20.24
CA LEU A 356 -29.86 3.16 20.12
C LEU A 356 -30.90 2.51 19.21
N LEU A 357 -30.47 1.90 18.09
CA LEU A 357 -31.38 1.21 17.19
C LEU A 357 -31.98 -0.02 17.88
N GLN A 358 -31.15 -0.81 18.58
CA GLN A 358 -31.60 -2.02 19.27
C GLN A 358 -32.64 -1.76 20.38
N LEU A 359 -32.69 -0.54 20.95
CA LEU A 359 -33.74 -0.17 21.91
C LEU A 359 -35.14 -0.08 21.30
N HIS A 360 -35.24 0.15 19.98
CA HIS A 360 -36.50 0.48 19.31
C HIS A 360 -36.96 -0.58 18.32
N GLY A 361 -36.21 -1.67 18.14
CA GLY A 361 -36.66 -2.79 17.31
C GLY A 361 -35.56 -3.78 16.93
N HIS A 362 -35.99 -4.83 16.23
CA HIS A 362 -35.11 -5.77 15.54
C HIS A 362 -35.11 -5.43 14.06
N TYR A 363 -33.92 -5.30 13.48
CA TYR A 363 -33.73 -4.87 12.10
C TYR A 363 -32.86 -5.88 11.36
N ASP A 364 -33.25 -6.17 10.12
CA ASP A 364 -32.41 -6.89 9.19
C ASP A 364 -31.51 -5.90 8.43
N TRP A 365 -30.24 -6.27 8.26
CA TRP A 365 -29.23 -5.41 7.63
C TRP A 365 -28.59 -6.12 6.44
N ILE A 366 -28.32 -5.36 5.38
CA ILE A 366 -27.55 -5.87 4.25
C ILE A 366 -26.08 -5.97 4.69
N GLU A 367 -25.51 -7.17 4.63
CA GLU A 367 -24.08 -7.35 4.88
C GLU A 367 -23.27 -6.51 3.88
N THR A 368 -22.28 -5.77 4.38
CA THR A 368 -21.36 -5.01 3.53
C THR A 368 -20.63 -5.93 2.54
N VAL A 369 -20.30 -5.40 1.37
CA VAL A 369 -19.62 -6.13 0.28
C VAL A 369 -18.38 -6.86 0.83
N LYS A 370 -18.40 -8.20 0.72
CA LYS A 370 -17.33 -9.07 1.20
C LYS A 370 -16.10 -8.99 0.29
N SER A 371 -14.92 -9.22 0.86
CA SER A 371 -13.69 -9.38 0.08
C SER A 371 -13.83 -10.50 -0.96
N LEU A 372 -13.03 -10.42 -2.04
CA LEU A 372 -13.07 -11.42 -3.10
C LEU A 372 -12.59 -12.78 -2.58
N ASN A 373 -13.55 -13.62 -2.23
CA ASN A 373 -13.33 -15.06 -2.10
C ASN A 373 -12.85 -15.57 -3.47
N ALA A 374 -11.79 -16.37 -3.52
CA ALA A 374 -11.39 -17.02 -4.76
C ALA A 374 -12.51 -17.98 -5.12
N SER A 375 -13.07 -17.80 -6.31
CA SER A 375 -13.98 -18.73 -6.98
C SER A 375 -13.30 -20.06 -7.28
#